data_AF-A0A6N8L329-F1
#
_entry.id   AF-A0A6N8L329-F1
#
_cell.length_a   1.000
_cell.length_b   1.000
_cell.length_c   1.000
_cell.angle_alpha   90.00
_cell.angle_beta   90.00
_cell.angle_gamma   90.00
#
_symmetry.space_group_name_H-M   'P 1'
#
loop_
_entity.id
_entity.type
_entity.pdbx_description
1 polymer ?
#
loop_
_entity_poly.entity_id
_entity_poly.type
_entity_poly.pdbx_seq_one_letter_code
_entity_poly.pdbx_strand_id
1 'polypeptide(L)'
;MEKYPTASFGFAGARSFDPVNKKKNKKGKTIGRWEQLEENQRFKVYSAIVRKRIGDITFQHFIYKEISAYMLINRKCKNVDLKETIIKIMLSATYNHFSNR
;
A
#
# COMPACT_ATOMS: atom_id res chain seq x y z
N MET A 1 -15.07 3.88 -15.75
CA MET A 1 -15.56 2.56 -15.29
C MET A 1 -16.31 1.79 -16.38
N GLU A 2 -16.65 2.38 -17.52
CA GLU A 2 -17.47 1.72 -18.56
C GLU A 2 -16.87 0.44 -19.12
N LYS A 3 -15.55 0.38 -19.30
CA LYS A 3 -14.88 -0.82 -19.83
C LYS A 3 -14.73 -1.96 -18.81
N TYR A 4 -14.57 -1.63 -17.53
CA TYR A 4 -14.42 -2.60 -16.44
C TYR A 4 -15.18 -2.11 -15.19
N PRO A 5 -16.51 -2.28 -15.15
CA PRO A 5 -17.37 -1.66 -14.13
C PRO A 5 -17.21 -2.26 -12.72
N THR A 6 -16.56 -3.41 -12.62
CA THR A 6 -16.24 -4.13 -11.36
C THR A 6 -14.75 -4.08 -11.01
N ALA A 7 -13.97 -3.26 -11.71
CA ALA A 7 -12.54 -3.11 -11.47
C ALA A 7 -12.29 -2.64 -10.03
N SER A 8 -11.27 -3.23 -9.41
CA SER A 8 -10.75 -2.89 -8.09
C SER A 8 -9.29 -2.51 -8.23
N PHE A 9 -8.77 -1.73 -7.29
CA PHE A 9 -7.42 -1.16 -7.37
C PHE A 9 -6.63 -1.47 -6.10
N GLY A 10 -5.32 -1.62 -6.23
CA GLY A 10 -4.42 -1.80 -5.11
C GLY A 10 -3.07 -1.15 -5.41
N PHE A 11 -2.42 -0.59 -4.40
CA PHE A 11 -1.07 -0.05 -4.52
C PHE A 11 -0.26 -0.27 -3.25
N ALA A 12 1.06 -0.28 -3.41
CA ALA A 12 2.03 -0.31 -2.32
C ALA A 12 2.94 0.93 -2.42
N GLY A 13 3.16 1.61 -1.29
CA GLY A 13 4.13 2.68 -1.18
C GLY A 13 5.55 2.11 -1.26
N ALA A 14 6.33 2.53 -2.25
CA ALA A 14 7.74 2.15 -2.33
C ALA A 14 8.55 2.85 -1.23
N ARG A 15 9.53 2.12 -0.66
CA ARG A 15 10.47 2.67 0.32
C ARG A 15 11.30 3.77 -0.34
N SER A 16 11.43 4.91 0.34
CA SER A 16 12.29 6.00 -0.09
C SER A 16 13.53 6.07 0.80
N PHE A 17 14.62 6.60 0.23
CA PHE A 17 15.83 6.88 0.99
C PHE A 17 15.68 8.25 1.64
N ASP A 18 15.87 8.31 2.96
CA ASP A 18 15.84 9.54 3.73
C ASP A 18 17.28 10.02 4.00
N PRO A 19 17.74 11.08 3.31
CA PRO A 19 19.07 11.64 3.52
C PRO A 19 19.16 12.52 4.78
N VAL A 20 18.01 12.93 5.36
CA VAL A 20 17.90 13.85 6.49
C VAL A 20 17.96 13.08 7.80
N ASN A 21 17.22 11.97 7.90
CA ASN A 21 17.26 11.08 9.06
C ASN A 21 18.53 10.21 9.03
N LYS A 22 19.55 10.76 9.65
CA LYS A 22 20.90 10.21 9.70
C LYS A 22 21.01 9.09 10.75
N LYS A 23 21.71 8.00 10.38
CA LYS A 23 22.16 6.96 11.32
C LYS A 23 23.65 6.72 11.17
N LYS A 24 24.31 6.28 12.25
CA LYS A 24 25.67 5.74 12.16
C LYS A 24 25.62 4.34 11.55
N ASN A 25 26.48 4.07 10.58
CA ASN A 25 26.69 2.72 10.07
C ASN A 25 27.70 1.95 10.96
N LYS A 26 27.98 0.69 10.62
CA LYS A 26 28.94 -0.17 11.35
C LYS A 26 30.38 0.39 11.42
N LYS A 27 30.70 1.41 10.60
CA LYS A 27 32.00 2.09 10.54
C LYS A 27 31.96 3.48 11.20
N GLY A 28 30.90 3.80 11.95
CA GLY A 28 30.74 5.09 12.63
C GLY A 28 30.41 6.28 11.72
N LYS A 29 30.27 6.08 10.40
CA LYS A 29 29.93 7.14 9.43
C LYS A 29 28.44 7.42 9.46
N THR A 30 28.09 8.71 9.50
CA THR A 30 26.73 9.20 9.39
C THR A 30 26.23 9.06 7.95
N ILE A 31 25.20 8.25 7.75
CA ILE A 31 24.57 8.00 6.44
C ILE A 31 23.06 8.21 6.53
N GLY A 32 22.43 8.53 5.40
CA GLY A 32 20.96 8.47 5.30
C GLY A 32 20.43 7.05 5.49
N ARG A 33 19.13 6.92 5.70
CA ARG A 33 18.46 5.66 6.04
C ARG A 33 17.34 5.38 5.06
N TRP A 34 17.23 4.14 4.61
CA TRP A 34 16.01 3.66 3.96
C TRP A 34 14.84 3.65 4.95
N GLU A 35 13.72 4.26 4.56
CA GLU A 35 12.47 4.22 5.33
C GLU A 35 12.09 2.77 5.68
N GLN A 36 11.38 2.59 6.78
CA GLN A 36 10.80 1.28 7.10
C GLN A 36 9.75 0.90 6.06
N LEU A 37 9.45 -0.40 5.98
CA LEU A 37 8.36 -0.86 5.13
C LEU A 37 7.02 -0.37 5.67
N GLU A 38 6.85 -0.37 6.99
CA GLU A 38 5.65 0.11 7.66
C GLU A 38 5.51 1.63 7.56
N GLU A 39 4.27 2.06 7.24
CA GLU A 39 3.83 3.47 7.21
C GLU A 39 4.84 4.45 6.59
N ASN A 40 5.40 4.10 5.43
CA ASN A 40 6.32 4.95 4.71
C ASN A 40 5.65 6.23 4.17
N GLN A 41 6.47 7.22 3.84
CA GLN A 41 6.01 8.55 3.48
C GLN A 41 5.08 8.53 2.25
N ARG A 42 5.40 7.71 1.23
CA ARG A 42 4.56 7.59 0.04
C ARG A 42 3.20 7.01 0.37
N PHE A 43 3.15 5.95 1.18
CA PHE A 43 1.88 5.39 1.64
C PHE A 43 1.05 6.40 2.42
N LYS A 44 1.66 7.18 3.32
CA LYS A 44 0.96 8.26 4.05
C LYS A 44 0.34 9.28 3.10
N VAL A 45 1.09 9.75 2.12
CA VAL A 45 0.61 10.73 1.12
C VAL A 45 -0.49 10.13 0.25
N TYR A 46 -0.27 8.94 -0.32
CA TYR A 46 -1.22 8.32 -1.25
C TYR A 46 -2.51 7.90 -0.57
N SER A 47 -2.44 7.32 0.64
CA SER A 47 -3.63 6.94 1.41
C SER A 47 -4.47 8.15 1.79
N ALA A 48 -3.84 9.28 2.14
CA ALA A 48 -4.55 10.53 2.42
C ALA A 48 -5.25 11.08 1.17
N ILE A 49 -4.56 11.10 0.03
CA ILE A 49 -5.13 11.54 -1.25
C ILE A 49 -6.33 10.66 -1.63
N VAL A 50 -6.17 9.35 -1.58
CA VAL A 50 -7.22 8.39 -1.96
C VAL A 50 -8.44 8.50 -1.06
N ARG A 51 -8.26 8.56 0.27
CA ARG A 51 -9.37 8.77 1.21
C ARG A 51 -10.13 10.04 0.92
N LYS A 52 -9.43 11.14 0.64
CA LYS A 52 -10.05 12.44 0.37
C LYS A 52 -10.77 12.50 -0.98
N ARG A 53 -10.31 11.74 -1.98
CA ARG A 53 -10.80 11.85 -3.36
C ARG A 53 -11.80 10.78 -3.77
N ILE A 54 -11.70 9.56 -3.25
CA ILE A 54 -12.44 8.40 -3.80
C ILE A 54 -13.65 7.99 -2.95
N GLY A 55 -13.65 8.21 -1.64
CA GLY A 55 -14.81 8.00 -0.75
C GLY A 55 -15.38 6.57 -0.74
N ASP A 56 -16.29 6.29 0.20
CA ASP A 56 -16.71 4.90 0.49
C ASP A 56 -17.93 4.39 -0.31
N ILE A 57 -18.47 5.20 -1.23
CA ILE A 57 -19.70 4.87 -1.98
C ILE A 57 -19.45 3.75 -2.99
N THR A 58 -18.41 3.88 -3.81
CA THR A 58 -18.13 2.91 -4.89
C THR A 58 -17.18 1.80 -4.43
N PHE A 59 -16.28 2.14 -3.51
CA PHE A 59 -15.23 1.24 -3.06
C PHE A 59 -15.32 1.01 -1.56
N GLN A 60 -14.97 -0.20 -1.16
CA GLN A 60 -14.59 -0.51 0.21
C GLN A 60 -13.07 -0.41 0.33
N HIS A 61 -12.63 0.33 1.34
CA HIS A 61 -11.23 0.67 1.54
C HIS A 61 -10.59 -0.31 2.52
N PHE A 62 -9.46 -0.91 2.12
CA PHE A 62 -8.64 -1.76 2.98
C PHE A 62 -7.23 -1.17 3.10
N ILE A 63 -6.68 -1.19 4.31
CA ILE A 63 -5.42 -0.53 4.64
C ILE A 63 -4.52 -1.52 5.36
N TYR A 64 -3.30 -1.68 4.85
CA TYR A 64 -2.27 -2.57 5.41
C TYR A 64 -1.04 -1.74 5.72
N LYS A 65 -1.00 -1.19 6.93
CA LYS A 65 0.02 -0.23 7.35
C LYS A 65 1.40 -0.86 7.42
N GLU A 66 1.47 -2.11 7.81
CA GLU A 66 2.69 -2.89 8.06
C GLU A 66 3.51 -3.09 6.78
N ILE A 67 2.83 -3.08 5.64
CA ILE A 67 3.42 -3.26 4.31
C ILE A 67 3.20 -2.03 3.41
N SER A 68 2.75 -0.92 4.00
CA SER A 68 2.49 0.34 3.29
C SER A 68 1.59 0.19 2.06
N ALA A 69 0.49 -0.57 2.19
CA ALA A 69 -0.39 -0.88 1.08
C ALA A 69 -1.84 -0.48 1.31
N TYR A 70 -2.55 -0.24 0.20
CA TYR A 70 -3.91 0.25 0.19
C TYR A 70 -4.69 -0.42 -0.94
N MET A 71 -5.93 -0.83 -0.66
CA MET A 71 -6.80 -1.48 -1.63
C MET A 71 -8.18 -0.81 -1.65
N LEU A 72 -8.73 -0.71 -2.86
CA LEU A 72 -10.04 -0.19 -3.20
C LEU A 72 -10.81 -1.30 -3.89
N ILE A 73 -11.63 -2.01 -3.12
CA ILE A 73 -12.44 -3.11 -3.65
C ILE A 73 -13.79 -2.57 -4.06
N ASN A 74 -14.14 -2.74 -5.32
CA ASN A 74 -15.40 -2.24 -5.85
C ASN A 74 -16.58 -3.00 -5.25
N ARG A 75 -17.52 -2.29 -4.64
CA ARG A 75 -18.68 -2.88 -3.96
C ARG A 75 -19.62 -3.63 -4.91
N LYS A 76 -19.53 -3.38 -6.22
CA LYS A 76 -20.28 -4.13 -7.24
C LYS A 76 -19.73 -5.55 -7.47
N CYS A 77 -18.61 -5.93 -6.87
CA CYS A 77 -18.14 -7.31 -6.94
C CYS A 77 -19.00 -8.23 -6.06
N LYS A 78 -19.22 -9.48 -6.50
CA LYS A 78 -20.12 -10.43 -5.83
C LYS A 78 -19.72 -10.75 -4.38
N ASN A 79 -18.42 -10.76 -4.10
CA ASN A 79 -17.88 -11.07 -2.78
C ASN A 79 -16.62 -10.21 -2.56
N VAL A 80 -16.76 -9.18 -1.72
CA VAL A 80 -15.71 -8.21 -1.43
C VAL A 80 -14.52 -8.86 -0.72
N ASP A 81 -14.77 -9.73 0.26
CA ASP A 81 -13.73 -10.37 1.06
C ASP A 81 -12.90 -11.35 0.22
N LEU A 82 -13.57 -12.16 -0.60
CA LEU A 82 -12.87 -13.04 -1.54
C LEU A 82 -12.03 -12.24 -2.54
N LYS A 83 -12.54 -11.09 -3.01
CA LYS A 83 -11.82 -10.22 -3.94
C LYS A 83 -10.60 -9.58 -3.29
N GLU A 84 -10.73 -9.14 -2.03
CA GLU A 84 -9.62 -8.67 -1.20
C GLU A 84 -8.53 -9.74 -1.10
N THR A 85 -8.91 -10.97 -0.75
CA THR A 85 -7.95 -12.06 -0.54
C THR A 85 -7.19 -12.41 -1.83
N ILE A 86 -7.89 -12.45 -2.97
CA ILE A 86 -7.27 -12.71 -4.27
C ILE A 86 -6.26 -11.61 -4.63
N ILE A 87 -6.63 -10.34 -4.47
CA ILE A 87 -5.74 -9.22 -4.81
C ILE A 87 -4.58 -9.16 -3.81
N LYS A 88 -4.80 -9.49 -2.54
CA LYS A 88 -3.73 -9.61 -1.54
C LYS A 88 -2.71 -10.67 -1.98
N ILE A 89 -3.15 -11.87 -2.39
CA ILE A 89 -2.27 -12.93 -2.92
C ILE A 89 -1.48 -12.44 -4.15
N MET A 90 -2.14 -11.75 -5.10
CA MET A 90 -1.47 -11.19 -6.28
C MET A 90 -0.40 -10.14 -5.90
N LEU A 91 -0.71 -9.27 -4.94
CA LEU A 91 0.25 -8.31 -4.41
C LEU A 91 1.41 -9.00 -3.68
N SER A 92 1.16 -10.09 -2.94
CA SER A 92 2.22 -10.91 -2.32
C SER A 92 3.13 -11.61 -3.31
N ALA A 93 2.58 -12.11 -4.41
CA ALA A 93 3.38 -12.69 -5.47
C ALA A 93 4.25 -11.63 -6.19
N THR A 94 3.76 -10.38 -6.27
CA THR A 94 4.47 -9.27 -6.92
C THR A 94 5.52 -8.64 -6.01
N TYR A 95 5.19 -8.53 -4.72
CA TYR A 95 6.01 -7.91 -3.71
C TYR A 95 6.22 -8.92 -2.58
N ASN A 96 7.43 -9.47 -2.46
CA ASN A 96 7.85 -10.46 -1.45
C ASN A 96 7.62 -10.02 0.02
N HIS A 97 7.07 -8.84 0.25
CA HIS A 97 6.79 -8.27 1.55
C HIS A 97 5.38 -8.58 2.08
N PHE A 98 4.45 -9.06 1.24
CA PHE A 98 3.10 -9.41 1.68
C PHE A 98 2.90 -10.92 1.92
N SER A 99 3.94 -11.75 1.76
CA SER A 99 3.84 -13.23 1.84
C SER A 99 3.96 -13.79 3.26
N ASN A 100 4.15 -12.96 4.29
CA ASN A 100 4.25 -13.41 5.67
C ASN A 100 3.10 -12.83 6.50
N ARG A 101 1.95 -13.53 6.51
CA ARG A 101 0.92 -13.54 7.58
C ARG A 101 -0.20 -14.49 7.20
#